data_AF-A0A942CZE9-F1
#
_entry.id   AF-A0A942CZE9-F1
#
_cell.length_a   1.000
_cell.length_b   1.000
_cell.length_c   1.000
_cell.angle_alpha   90.00
_cell.angle_beta   90.00
_cell.angle_gamma   90.00
#
_symmetry.space_group_name_H-M   'P 1'
#
loop_
_entity.id
_entity.type
_entity.pdbx_description
1 polymer ?
#
loop_
_entity_poly.entity_id
_entity_poly.type
_entity_poly.pdbx_seq_one_letter_code
_entity_poly.pdbx_strand_id
1 'polypeptide(L)' 'MYTFFSIIQVIISVVLVFLILLHSGKDAGLSGAFGIGGGGSSIGGGSMVERNLDRATVFFAVLFALNTFLLLKI' A
#
# COMPACT_ATOMS: atom_id res chain seq x y z
N MET A 1 10.57 16.57 21.59
CA MET A 1 10.82 15.22 21.04
C MET A 1 9.55 14.62 20.42
N TYR A 2 8.43 14.56 21.16
CA TYR A 2 7.12 14.08 20.66
C TYR A 2 6.65 14.65 19.32
N THR A 3 6.79 15.97 19.12
CA THR A 3 6.32 16.65 17.90
C THR A 3 7.04 16.16 16.64
N PHE A 4 8.33 15.82 16.75
CA PHE A 4 9.13 15.35 15.62
C PHE A 4 8.65 13.97 15.13
N PHE A 5 8.44 13.02 16.05
CA PHE A 5 7.88 11.71 15.73
C PHE A 5 6.46 11.81 15.18
N SER A 6 5.64 12.71 15.74
CA SER A 6 4.26 12.91 15.27
C SER A 6 4.21 13.47 13.84
N ILE A 7 5.11 14.38 13.46
CA ILE A 7 5.20 14.90 12.09
C ILE A 7 5.60 13.79 11.11
N ILE A 8 6.60 12.98 11.48
CA ILE A 8 7.04 11.83 10.66
C ILE A 8 5.89 10.84 10.49
N GLN A 9 5.13 10.56 11.54
CA GLN A 9 3.99 9.66 11.49
C GLN A 9 2.94 10.12 10.48
N VAL A 10 2.60 11.41 10.47
CA VAL A 10 1.63 11.98 9.52
C VAL A 10 2.12 11.83 8.08
N ILE A 11 3.41 12.09 7.83
CA ILE A 11 3.99 11.95 6.47
C ILE A 11 3.92 10.49 6.02
N ILE A 12 4.29 9.53 6.88
CA ILE A 12 4.24 8.10 6.55
C ILE A 12 2.80 7.66 6.26
N SER A 13 1.81 8.14 7.03
CA SER A 13 0.38 7.86 6.75
C SER A 13 -0.03 8.30 5.35
N VAL A 14 0.32 9.52 4.95
CA VAL A 14 -0.05 10.07 3.64
C VAL A 14 0.57 9.25 2.51
N VAL A 15 1.86 8.89 2.64
CA VAL A 15 2.56 8.04 1.67
C VAL A 15 1.91 6.66 1.59
N LEU A 16 1.52 6.07 2.71
CA LEU A 16 0.84 4.77 2.74
C LEU A 16 -0.52 4.81 2.06
N VAL A 17 -1.35 5.81 2.35
CA VAL A 17 -2.65 5.97 1.69
C VAL A 17 -2.45 6.08 0.19
N PHE A 18 -1.45 6.86 -0.26
CA PHE A 18 -1.14 7.01 -1.67
C PHE A 18 -0.69 5.69 -2.32
N LEU A 19 0.20 4.94 -1.67
CA LEU A 19 0.65 3.62 -2.11
C LEU A 19 -0.51 2.63 -2.21
N ILE A 20 -1.43 2.62 -1.25
CA ILE A 20 -2.61 1.75 -1.26
C ILE A 20 -3.53 2.09 -2.42
N LEU A 21 -3.80 3.38 -2.68
CA LEU A 21 -4.66 3.80 -3.79
C LEU A 21 -4.08 3.42 -5.16
N LEU A 22 -2.75 3.39 -5.30
CA LEU A 22 -2.09 2.90 -6.52
C LEU A 22 -2.38 1.41 -6.79
N HIS A 23 -2.74 0.60 -5.78
CA HIS A 23 -3.14 -0.80 -5.99
C HIS A 23 -4.56 -0.93 -6.57
N SER A 24 -5.49 -0.02 -6.23
CA SER A 24 -6.89 -0.10 -6.67
C SER A 24 -7.13 0.26 -8.14
N GLY A 25 -6.14 0.80 -8.86
CA GLY A 25 -6.30 1.17 -10.27
C GLY A 25 -6.64 0.01 -11.22
N LYS A 26 -6.37 -1.23 -10.83
CA LYS A 26 -6.57 -2.43 -11.67
C LYS A 26 -7.91 -3.15 -11.45
N ASP A 27 -8.44 -3.14 -10.23
CA ASP A 27 -9.65 -3.91 -9.86
C ASP A 27 -10.94 -3.06 -9.84
N ALA A 28 -10.85 -1.76 -10.11
CA ALA A 28 -11.97 -0.81 -9.98
C ALA A 28 -12.99 -0.81 -11.15
N GLY A 29 -12.77 -1.61 -12.21
CA GLY A 29 -13.65 -1.65 -13.38
C GLY A 29 -14.63 -2.82 -13.34
N LEU A 30 -15.86 -2.62 -13.84
CA LEU A 30 -16.86 -3.68 -14.12
C LEU A 30 -16.25 -4.89 -14.86
N SER A 31 -15.19 -4.68 -15.66
CA SER A 31 -14.43 -5.73 -16.34
C SER A 31 -13.73 -6.72 -15.40
N GLY A 32 -13.25 -6.27 -14.24
CA GLY A 32 -12.63 -7.13 -13.22
C GLY A 32 -13.67 -7.83 -12.33
N ALA A 33 -14.79 -7.17 -12.05
CA ALA A 33 -15.88 -7.73 -11.24
C ALA A 33 -16.75 -8.76 -11.98
N PHE A 34 -16.88 -8.64 -13.31
CA PHE A 34 -17.70 -9.55 -14.11
C PHE A 34 -16.87 -10.55 -14.95
N GLY A 35 -15.56 -10.38 -15.08
CA GLY A 35 -14.72 -11.33 -15.83
C GLY A 35 -15.03 -11.44 -17.34
N ILE A 36 -15.81 -10.51 -17.91
CA ILE A 36 -16.30 -10.52 -19.30
C ILE A 36 -15.26 -9.91 -20.28
N GLY A 37 -14.05 -9.58 -19.80
CA GLY A 37 -13.01 -8.92 -20.60
C GLY A 37 -11.70 -9.70 -20.64
N GLY A 38 -11.53 -10.56 -21.64
CA GLY A 38 -10.23 -11.10 -22.05
C GLY A 38 -9.80 -12.37 -21.32
N GLY A 39 -9.84 -13.48 -22.05
CA GLY A 39 -9.35 -14.77 -21.56
C GLY A 39 -7.86 -14.75 -21.21
N GLY A 40 -7.53 -15.50 -20.16
CA GLY A 40 -6.20 -16.02 -19.92
C GLY A 40 -5.36 -15.23 -18.91
N SER A 41 -5.02 -15.90 -17.82
CA SER A 41 -3.77 -15.73 -17.08
C SER A 41 -3.60 -14.44 -16.27
N SER A 42 -3.98 -14.50 -14.99
CA SER A 42 -3.23 -13.82 -13.93
C SER A 42 -3.28 -14.55 -12.58
N ILE A 43 -3.53 -15.87 -12.58
CA ILE A 43 -3.37 -16.77 -11.41
C ILE A 43 -1.89 -16.97 -10.98
N GLY A 44 -0.92 -16.25 -11.56
CA GLY A 44 0.50 -16.49 -11.26
C GLY A 44 1.49 -15.33 -11.46
N GLY A 45 1.04 -14.11 -11.73
CA GLY A 45 1.99 -13.04 -12.02
C GLY A 45 1.35 -11.69 -12.17
N GLY A 46 1.15 -11.00 -11.05
CA GLY A 46 1.11 -9.54 -11.11
C GLY A 46 2.37 -9.02 -11.82
N SER A 47 2.24 -7.94 -12.59
CA SER A 47 3.37 -7.30 -13.27
C SER A 47 4.54 -7.12 -12.28
N MET A 48 5.80 -7.20 -12.73
CA MET A 48 6.95 -6.95 -11.86
C MET A 48 6.81 -5.63 -11.06
N VAL A 49 6.09 -4.65 -11.64
CA VAL A 49 5.75 -3.39 -10.99
C VAL A 49 4.81 -3.60 -9.79
N GLU A 50 3.79 -4.45 -9.91
CA GLU A 50 2.82 -4.72 -8.83
C GLU A 50 3.48 -5.42 -7.65
N ARG A 51 4.31 -6.42 -7.91
CA ARG A 51 5.03 -7.15 -6.85
C ARG A 51 6.01 -6.25 -6.10
N ASN A 52 6.60 -5.27 -6.80
CA ASN A 52 7.45 -4.26 -6.19
C ASN A 52 6.65 -3.21 -5.41
N LEU A 53 5.47 -2.83 -5.90
CA LEU A 53 4.56 -1.90 -5.22
C LEU A 53 3.99 -2.50 -3.93
N ASP A 54 3.62 -3.79 -3.94
CA ASP A 54 3.23 -4.54 -2.75
C ASP A 54 4.37 -4.54 -1.72
N ARG A 55 5.60 -4.86 -2.14
CA ARG A 55 6.76 -4.89 -1.25
C ARG A 55 7.07 -3.52 -0.65
N ALA A 56 6.95 -2.45 -1.43
CA ALA A 56 7.10 -1.09 -0.95
C ALA A 56 6.02 -0.75 0.10
N THR A 57 4.76 -1.11 -0.16
CA THR A 57 3.64 -0.85 0.76
C THR A 57 3.79 -1.60 2.07
N VAL A 58 4.17 -2.88 2.02
CA VAL A 58 4.46 -3.68 3.21
C VAL A 58 5.60 -3.06 4.02
N PHE A 59 6.67 -2.61 3.36
CA PHE A 59 7.78 -1.95 4.04
C PHE A 59 7.34 -0.67 4.77
N PHE A 60 6.60 0.21 4.10
CA PHE A 60 6.07 1.43 4.72
C PHE A 60 5.04 1.13 5.82
N ALA A 61 4.25 0.08 5.70
CA ALA A 61 3.25 -0.32 6.69
C ALA A 61 3.91 -0.78 7.99
N VAL A 62 4.99 -1.55 7.89
CA VAL A 62 5.79 -1.97 9.05
C VAL A 62 6.44 -0.76 9.72
N LEU A 63 7.03 0.16 8.94
CA LEU A 63 7.61 1.38 9.48
C LEU A 63 6.58 2.26 10.20
N PHE A 64 5.38 2.39 9.64
CA PHE A 64 4.27 3.11 10.26
C PHE A 64 3.90 2.52 11.62
N ALA A 65 3.71 1.20 11.68
CA ALA A 65 3.35 0.49 12.90
C ALA A 65 4.45 0.62 13.96
N LEU A 66 5.71 0.42 13.58
CA LEU A 66 6.86 0.58 14.48
C LEU A 66 6.92 1.98 15.08
N ASN A 67 6.71 3.02 14.25
CA ASN A 67 6.72 4.40 14.71
C ASN A 67 5.50 4.70 15.60
N THR A 68 4.31 4.16 15.32
CA THR A 68 3.15 4.22 16.24
C THR A 68 3.47 3.63 17.61
N PHE A 69 4.07 2.43 17.67
CA PHE A 69 4.43 1.78 18.93
C PHE A 69 5.51 2.57 19.69
N LEU A 70 6.48 3.15 18.99
CA LEU A 70 7.52 3.98 19.60
C LEU A 70 6.92 5.24 20.23
N LEU A 71 5.98 5.88 19.53
CA LEU A 71 5.29 7.10 19.96
C LEU A 71 4.36 6.83 21.15
N LEU A 72 3.73 5.64 21.21
CA LEU A 72 2.91 5.20 22.34
C LEU A 72 3.73 4.91 23.61
N LYS A 73 4.98 4.45 23.44
CA LYS A 73 5.84 4.00 24.55
C LYS A 73 6.68 5.13 25.16
N ILE A 74 6.65 6.31 24.58
CA ILE A 74 7.41 7.51 24.99
C ILE A 74 6.49 8.51 25.69
#